data_AF-A0A2V2G908-F1
#
_entry.id   AF-A0A2V2G908-F1
#
_cell.length_a   1.000
_cell.length_b   1.000
_cell.length_c   1.000
_cell.angle_alpha   90.00
_cell.angle_beta   90.00
_cell.angle_gamma   90.00
#
_symmetry.space_group_name_H-M   'P 1'
#
loop_
_entity.id
_entity.type
_entity.pdbx_description
1 polymer ?
#
loop_
_entity_poly.entity_id
_entity_poly.type
_entity_poly.pdbx_seq_one_letter_code
_entity_poly.pdbx_strand_id
1 'polypeptide(L)'
;MMKWVCSVCGYVHEGDTPPEKCPQCGVSSDKFIASTGEISWADQHVVGVAKGVDETIVNDLRDHFMGECTEVGMYLAMARVAHREGYPEVGLYYEKAAWEEAEHAAKFAELLGEVVTDSTKKNLELRVEAEAGACESKKDIAT
;
A
#
# COMPACT_ATOMS: atom_id res chain seq x y z
N MET A 1 29.76 21.58 6.91
CA MET A 1 29.24 21.87 5.55
C MET A 1 27.73 21.74 5.61
N MET A 2 26.99 22.77 5.20
CA MET A 2 25.53 22.80 5.31
C MET A 2 24.88 22.09 4.12
N LYS A 3 23.74 21.44 4.34
CA LYS A 3 22.95 20.80 3.29
C LYS A 3 21.76 21.67 2.97
N TRP A 4 21.52 21.90 1.68
CA TRP A 4 20.39 22.66 1.16
C TRP A 4 19.56 21.76 0.26
N VAL A 5 18.27 21.62 0.55
CA VAL A 5 17.36 20.78 -0.23
C VAL A 5 16.40 21.67 -1.01
N CYS A 6 16.32 21.45 -2.32
CA CYS A 6 15.34 22.12 -3.17
C CYS A 6 13.94 21.61 -2.83
N SER A 7 13.04 22.49 -2.39
CA SER A 7 11.66 22.14 -2.00
C SER A 7 10.76 21.73 -3.17
N VAL A 8 11.22 21.92 -4.41
CA VAL A 8 10.44 21.60 -5.62
C VAL A 8 10.77 20.22 -6.18
N CYS A 9 12.05 19.83 -6.18
CA CYS A 9 12.48 18.58 -6.81
C CYS A 9 13.33 17.67 -5.91
N GLY A 10 13.63 18.09 -4.68
CA GLY A 10 14.42 17.31 -3.73
C GLY A 10 15.93 17.29 -3.98
N TYR A 11 16.45 18.05 -4.96
CA TYR A 11 17.89 18.16 -5.19
C TYR A 11 18.63 18.63 -3.92
N VAL A 12 19.70 17.92 -3.55
CA VAL A 12 20.51 18.22 -2.36
C VAL A 12 21.83 18.86 -2.79
N HIS A 13 22.12 20.03 -2.23
CA HIS A 13 23.38 20.76 -2.39
C HIS A 13 24.18 20.78 -1.09
N GLU A 14 25.48 20.50 -1.15
CA GLU A 14 26.40 20.60 -0.01
C GLU A 14 27.29 21.84 -0.18
N GLY A 15 27.17 22.81 0.72
CA GLY A 15 27.88 24.08 0.63
C GLY A 15 27.45 25.06 1.72
N ASP A 16 28.20 26.14 1.91
CA ASP A 16 27.87 27.15 2.93
C ASP A 16 26.62 27.97 2.55
N THR A 17 26.31 28.07 1.26
CA THR A 17 25.13 28.76 0.70
C THR A 17 24.43 27.91 -0.37
N PRO A 18 23.11 28.08 -0.59
CA PRO A 18 22.42 27.40 -1.68
C PRO A 18 22.86 27.96 -3.04
N PRO A 19 22.77 27.17 -4.13
CA PRO A 19 23.11 27.65 -5.47
C PRO A 19 22.07 28.66 -5.96
N GLU A 20 22.48 29.65 -6.77
CA GLU A 20 21.59 30.68 -7.34
C GLU A 20 20.40 30.09 -8.11
N LYS A 21 20.64 28.97 -8.80
CA LYS A 21 19.63 28.19 -9.50
C LYS A 21 19.82 26.70 -9.21
N CYS A 22 18.71 26.01 -8.97
CA CYS A 22 18.71 24.56 -8.85
C CYS A 22 19.17 23.93 -10.18
N PRO A 23 20.22 23.09 -10.19
CA PRO A 23 20.72 22.46 -11.42
C PRO A 23 19.74 21.43 -12.00
N GLN A 24 18.80 20.93 -11.19
CA GLN A 24 17.84 19.91 -11.60
C GLN A 24 16.56 20.50 -12.21
N CYS A 25 15.97 21.52 -11.59
CA CYS A 25 14.67 22.07 -12.02
C CYS A 25 14.69 23.58 -12.32
N GLY A 26 15.83 24.25 -12.18
CA GLY A 26 16.02 25.64 -12.58
C GLY A 26 15.40 26.71 -11.68
N VAL A 27 14.71 26.33 -10.60
CA VAL A 27 14.15 27.30 -9.64
C VAL A 27 15.25 28.06 -8.90
N SER A 28 14.93 29.26 -8.44
CA SER A 28 15.87 30.14 -7.75
C SER A 28 16.25 29.61 -6.35
N SER A 29 17.35 30.13 -5.81
CA SER A 29 17.88 29.81 -4.49
C SER A 29 16.86 29.98 -3.34
N ASP A 30 15.82 30.80 -3.51
CA ASP A 30 14.72 30.98 -2.54
C ASP A 30 13.93 29.70 -2.25
N LYS A 31 14.03 28.68 -3.12
CA LYS A 31 13.39 27.38 -2.93
C LYS A 31 14.26 26.36 -2.19
N PHE A 32 15.44 26.75 -1.71
CA PHE A 32 16.28 25.85 -0.94
C PHE A 32 16.03 26.00 0.56
N ILE A 33 15.84 24.87 1.22
CA ILE A 33 15.65 24.77 2.66
C ILE A 33 16.91 24.17 3.26
N ALA A 34 17.45 24.80 4.30
CA ALA A 34 18.55 24.25 5.06
C ALA A 34 18.12 22.96 5.77
N SER A 35 18.83 21.86 5.54
CA SER A 35 18.61 20.60 6.24
C SER A 35 19.27 20.64 7.61
N THR A 36 18.47 20.38 8.65
CA THR A 36 18.91 20.33 10.06
C THR A 36 19.52 18.97 10.44
N GLY A 37 19.55 18.01 9.53
CA GLY A 37 19.97 16.63 9.79
C GLY A 37 18.88 15.76 10.43
N GLU A 38 17.78 16.36 10.90
CA GLU A 38 16.57 15.65 11.31
C GLU A 38 15.67 15.41 10.11
N ILE A 39 15.17 14.18 9.97
CA ILE A 39 14.23 13.80 8.92
C ILE A 39 12.82 14.02 9.48
N SER A 40 12.13 15.02 8.95
CA SER A 40 10.71 15.25 9.18
C SER A 40 9.92 14.98 7.90
N TRP A 41 8.95 14.09 7.95
CA TRP A 41 8.03 13.86 6.84
C TRP A 41 6.82 14.79 6.96
N ALA A 42 6.36 15.36 5.84
CA ALA A 42 5.14 16.16 5.83
C ALA A 42 3.89 15.30 6.10
N ASP A 43 3.94 14.05 5.64
CA ASP A 43 2.99 12.99 5.92
C ASP A 43 3.71 11.65 5.80
N GLN A 44 3.23 10.63 6.50
CA GLN A 44 3.79 9.29 6.44
C GLN A 44 2.69 8.24 6.45
N HIS A 45 2.96 7.12 5.80
CA HIS A 45 2.06 5.98 5.87
C HIS A 45 2.01 5.44 7.31
N VAL A 46 0.80 5.28 7.86
CA VAL A 46 0.56 4.73 9.19
C VAL A 46 -0.49 3.63 9.08
N VAL A 47 -0.11 2.42 9.49
CA VAL A 47 -1.05 1.30 9.59
C VAL A 47 -2.04 1.57 10.71
N GLY A 48 -3.33 1.42 10.42
CA GLY A 48 -4.42 1.68 11.37
C GLY A 48 -4.73 3.17 11.55
N VAL A 49 -4.42 4.01 10.57
CA VAL A 49 -4.71 5.46 10.63
C VAL A 49 -6.20 5.77 10.78
N ALA A 50 -7.10 4.86 10.37
CA ALA A 50 -8.54 4.99 10.58
C ALA A 50 -8.98 4.77 12.04
N LYS A 51 -8.07 4.42 12.97
CA LYS A 51 -8.45 4.19 14.36
C LYS A 51 -8.96 5.48 15.02
N GLY A 52 -10.22 5.45 15.47
CA GLY A 52 -10.86 6.57 16.15
C GLY A 52 -11.52 7.60 15.22
N VAL A 53 -11.60 7.33 13.92
CA VAL A 53 -12.47 8.07 13.01
C VAL A 53 -13.94 7.65 13.18
N ASP A 54 -14.86 8.34 12.50
CA ASP A 54 -16.30 8.05 12.55
C ASP A 54 -16.60 6.58 12.19
N GLU A 55 -17.51 5.96 12.94
CA GLU A 55 -17.85 4.54 12.77
C GLU A 55 -18.44 4.23 11.39
N THR A 56 -19.15 5.19 10.78
CA THR A 56 -19.67 5.04 9.41
C THR A 56 -18.51 4.89 8.42
N ILE A 57 -17.47 5.72 8.56
CA ILE A 57 -16.28 5.66 7.71
C ILE A 57 -15.55 4.32 7.90
N VAL A 58 -15.41 3.86 9.14
CA VAL A 58 -14.77 2.55 9.41
C VAL A 58 -15.56 1.42 8.75
N ASN A 59 -16.89 1.45 8.82
CA ASN A 59 -17.73 0.44 8.19
C ASN A 59 -17.64 0.50 6.67
N ASP A 60 -17.66 1.68 6.07
CA ASP A 60 -17.48 1.85 4.62
C ASP A 60 -16.11 1.28 4.17
N LEU A 61 -15.04 1.54 4.93
CA LEU A 61 -13.71 0.98 4.65
C LEU A 61 -13.69 -0.56 4.72
N ARG A 62 -14.42 -1.16 5.67
CA ARG A 62 -14.56 -2.62 5.77
C ARG A 62 -15.35 -3.19 4.60
N ASP A 63 -16.45 -2.55 4.22
CA ASP A 63 -17.27 -2.96 3.08
C ASP A 63 -16.46 -2.92 1.79
N HIS A 64 -15.67 -1.86 1.59
CA HIS A 64 -14.72 -1.78 0.48
C HIS A 64 -13.66 -2.88 0.55
N PHE A 65 -12.99 -3.09 1.69
CA PHE A 65 -12.02 -4.18 1.85
C PHE A 65 -12.60 -5.54 1.44
N MET A 66 -13.83 -5.84 1.89
CA MET A 66 -14.51 -7.09 1.56
C MET A 66 -14.92 -7.17 0.09
N GLY A 67 -15.37 -6.06 -0.50
CA GLY A 67 -15.69 -5.95 -1.92
C GLY A 67 -14.48 -6.28 -2.79
N GLU A 68 -13.37 -5.56 -2.59
CA GLU A 68 -12.12 -5.75 -3.33
C GLU A 68 -11.58 -7.19 -3.17
N CYS A 69 -11.59 -7.74 -1.94
CA CYS A 69 -11.21 -9.15 -1.72
C CYS A 69 -12.07 -10.15 -2.50
N THR A 70 -13.35 -9.84 -2.69
CA THR A 70 -14.27 -10.68 -3.46
C THR A 70 -13.95 -10.59 -4.95
N GLU A 71 -13.64 -9.39 -5.46
CA GLU A 71 -13.29 -9.18 -6.86
C GLU A 71 -12.01 -9.90 -7.27
N VAL A 72 -11.00 -9.98 -6.39
CA VAL A 72 -9.79 -10.81 -6.62
C VAL A 72 -10.18 -12.24 -6.99
N GLY A 73 -11.05 -12.87 -6.18
CA GLY A 73 -11.51 -14.23 -6.44
C GLY A 73 -12.33 -14.36 -7.72
N MET A 74 -13.19 -13.37 -7.99
CA MET A 74 -14.01 -13.32 -9.20
C MET A 74 -13.15 -13.21 -10.46
N TYR A 75 -12.19 -12.30 -10.51
CA TYR A 75 -11.31 -12.12 -11.65
C TYR A 75 -10.41 -13.33 -11.89
N LEU A 76 -9.87 -13.97 -10.84
CA LEU A 76 -9.13 -15.22 -10.99
C LEU A 76 -10.02 -16.36 -11.54
N ALA A 77 -11.29 -16.42 -11.13
CA ALA A 77 -12.24 -17.38 -11.68
C ALA A 77 -12.55 -17.12 -13.15
N MET A 78 -12.75 -15.86 -13.53
CA MET A 78 -12.96 -15.43 -14.93
C MET A 78 -11.74 -15.73 -15.80
N ALA A 79 -10.52 -15.47 -15.30
CA ALA A 79 -9.28 -15.82 -15.98
C ALA A 79 -9.22 -17.31 -16.34
N ARG A 80 -9.58 -18.18 -15.39
CA ARG A 80 -9.62 -19.64 -15.62
C ARG A 80 -10.65 -20.04 -16.68
N VAL A 81 -11.78 -19.33 -16.79
CA VAL A 81 -12.77 -19.56 -17.85
C VAL A 81 -12.18 -19.13 -19.19
N ALA A 82 -11.61 -17.92 -19.29
CA ALA A 82 -11.00 -17.42 -20.51
C ALA A 82 -9.91 -18.35 -21.06
N HIS A 83 -9.04 -18.89 -20.18
CA HIS A 83 -8.03 -19.86 -20.58
C HIS A 83 -8.63 -21.16 -21.13
N ARG A 84 -9.74 -21.66 -20.55
CA ARG A 84 -10.41 -22.90 -21.01
C ARG A 84 -11.12 -22.70 -22.35
N GLU A 85 -11.60 -21.49 -22.62
CA GLU A 85 -12.21 -21.13 -23.90
C GLU A 85 -11.17 -20.82 -24.99
N GLY A 86 -9.89 -20.77 -24.65
CA GLY A 86 -8.80 -20.53 -25.60
C GLY A 86 -8.49 -19.06 -25.82
N TYR A 87 -8.81 -18.18 -24.87
CA TYR A 87 -8.51 -16.74 -24.89
C TYR A 87 -7.41 -16.38 -23.88
N PRO A 88 -6.13 -16.72 -24.15
CA PRO A 88 -5.06 -16.54 -23.17
C PRO A 88 -4.77 -15.08 -22.83
N GLU A 89 -4.86 -14.14 -23.78
CA GLU A 89 -4.64 -12.71 -23.51
C GLU A 89 -5.72 -12.13 -22.59
N VAL A 90 -6.97 -12.59 -22.73
CA VAL A 90 -8.08 -12.20 -21.85
C VAL A 90 -7.88 -12.79 -20.45
N GLY A 91 -7.42 -14.05 -20.37
CA GLY A 91 -7.06 -14.67 -19.10
C GLY A 91 -5.97 -13.90 -18.36
N LEU A 92 -4.90 -13.52 -19.07
CA LEU A 92 -3.81 -12.69 -18.51
C LEU A 92 -4.29 -11.31 -18.07
N TYR A 93 -5.22 -10.69 -18.81
CA TYR A 93 -5.83 -9.44 -18.39
C TYR A 93 -6.58 -9.60 -17.05
N TYR A 94 -7.41 -10.63 -16.92
CA TYR A 94 -8.14 -10.87 -15.67
C TYR A 94 -7.21 -11.19 -14.49
N GLU A 95 -6.12 -11.91 -14.71
CA GLU A 95 -5.09 -12.11 -13.67
C GLU A 95 -4.44 -10.79 -13.24
N LYS A 96 -4.20 -9.88 -14.19
CA LYS A 96 -3.67 -8.54 -13.89
C LYS A 96 -4.68 -7.70 -13.12
N ALA A 97 -5.95 -7.70 -13.53
CA ALA A 97 -7.03 -7.01 -12.82
C ALA A 97 -7.18 -7.54 -11.37
N ALA A 98 -7.11 -8.86 -11.17
CA ALA A 98 -7.12 -9.43 -9.82
C ALA A 98 -5.99 -8.91 -8.94
N TRP A 99 -4.81 -8.60 -9.51
CA TRP A 99 -3.71 -8.00 -8.75
C TRP A 99 -3.93 -6.51 -8.45
N GLU A 100 -4.68 -5.81 -9.29
CA GLU A 100 -5.08 -4.42 -9.05
C GLU A 100 -6.09 -4.36 -7.89
N GLU A 101 -7.10 -5.25 -7.85
CA GLU A 101 -8.03 -5.29 -6.72
C GLU A 101 -7.37 -5.80 -5.43
N ALA A 102 -6.37 -6.68 -5.53
CA ALA A 102 -5.57 -7.08 -4.37
C ALA A 102 -4.79 -5.88 -3.79
N GLU A 103 -4.37 -4.95 -4.62
CA GLU A 103 -3.70 -3.72 -4.20
C GLU A 103 -4.68 -2.76 -3.51
N HIS A 104 -5.89 -2.61 -4.06
CA HIS A 104 -6.97 -1.85 -3.42
C HIS A 104 -7.35 -2.43 -2.05
N ALA A 105 -7.56 -3.75 -1.97
CA ALA A 105 -7.83 -4.45 -0.72
C ALA A 105 -6.70 -4.23 0.30
N ALA A 106 -5.43 -4.32 -0.12
CA ALA A 106 -4.29 -4.11 0.77
C ALA A 106 -4.29 -2.70 1.38
N LYS A 107 -4.59 -1.66 0.59
CA LYS A 107 -4.71 -0.28 1.10
C LYS A 107 -5.81 -0.14 2.14
N PHE A 108 -6.99 -0.70 1.90
CA PHE A 108 -8.07 -0.65 2.89
C PHE A 108 -7.70 -1.40 4.17
N ALA A 109 -7.05 -2.56 4.06
CA ALA A 109 -6.54 -3.31 5.20
C ALA A 109 -5.51 -2.51 6.02
N GLU A 110 -4.59 -1.80 5.36
CA GLU A 110 -3.61 -0.93 6.00
C GLU A 110 -4.28 0.25 6.70
N LEU A 111 -5.25 0.91 6.07
CA LEU A 111 -6.00 2.01 6.68
C LEU A 111 -6.73 1.58 7.95
N LEU A 112 -7.39 0.42 7.90
CA LEU A 112 -8.12 -0.17 9.03
C LEU A 112 -7.18 -0.65 10.14
N GLY A 113 -6.08 -1.32 9.78
CA GLY A 113 -5.16 -1.94 10.75
C GLY A 113 -5.77 -3.09 11.56
N GLU A 114 -6.86 -3.69 11.07
CA GLU A 114 -7.61 -4.75 11.77
C GLU A 114 -7.06 -6.15 11.48
N VAL A 115 -6.53 -6.35 10.27
CA VAL A 115 -5.99 -7.63 9.79
C VAL A 115 -4.47 -7.60 9.60
N VAL A 116 -3.84 -6.45 9.85
CA VAL A 116 -2.41 -6.21 9.69
C VAL A 116 -1.92 -5.24 10.77
N THR A 117 -0.68 -5.44 11.21
CA THR A 117 0.03 -4.54 12.14
C THR A 117 1.22 -3.91 11.45
N ASP A 118 1.81 -2.90 12.10
CA ASP A 118 3.05 -2.25 11.68
C ASP A 118 4.32 -3.11 11.91
N SER A 119 4.18 -4.35 12.39
CA SER A 119 5.30 -5.26 12.69
C SER A 119 5.25 -6.53 11.85
N THR A 120 6.24 -6.71 10.98
CA THR A 120 6.41 -7.94 10.19
C THR A 120 6.45 -9.18 11.07
N LYS A 121 7.16 -9.13 12.21
CA LYS A 121 7.24 -10.25 13.15
C LYS A 121 5.85 -10.61 13.68
N LYS A 122 5.08 -9.60 14.11
CA LYS A 122 3.74 -9.84 14.66
C LYS A 122 2.78 -10.36 13.60
N ASN A 123 2.83 -9.83 12.38
CA ASN A 123 2.01 -10.32 11.27
C ASN A 123 2.30 -11.79 10.94
N LEU A 124 3.57 -12.20 10.97
CA LEU A 124 3.96 -13.60 10.77
C LEU A 124 3.41 -14.51 11.87
N GLU A 125 3.55 -14.13 13.15
CA GLU A 125 3.00 -14.88 14.28
C GLU A 125 1.48 -15.07 14.14
N LEU A 126 0.76 -13.99 13.84
CA LEU A 126 -0.70 -14.02 13.64
C LEU A 126 -1.11 -14.92 12.47
N ARG A 127 -0.37 -14.90 11.34
CA ARG A 127 -0.68 -15.77 10.20
C ARG A 127 -0.45 -17.25 10.53
N VAL A 128 0.63 -17.58 11.24
CA VAL A 128 0.90 -18.96 11.67
C VAL A 128 -0.21 -19.48 12.57
N GLU A 129 -0.63 -18.69 13.57
CA GLU A 129 -1.74 -19.05 14.46
C GLU A 129 -3.05 -19.23 13.69
N ALA A 130 -3.36 -18.32 12.77
CA ALA A 130 -4.57 -18.39 11.96
C ALA A 130 -4.61 -19.62 11.04
N GLU A 131 -3.53 -19.93 10.32
CA GLU A 131 -3.48 -21.10 9.43
C GLU A 131 -3.53 -22.42 10.19
N ALA A 132 -2.90 -22.49 11.38
CA ALA A 132 -2.93 -23.70 12.20
C ALA A 132 -4.37 -24.09 12.60
N GLY A 133 -5.23 -23.10 12.88
CA GLY A 133 -6.64 -23.34 13.20
C GLY A 133 -7.55 -23.49 11.96
N ALA A 134 -7.24 -22.81 10.85
CA ALA A 134 -8.13 -22.73 9.70
C ALA A 134 -8.27 -24.02 8.87
N CYS A 135 -7.39 -25.01 9.06
CA CYS A 135 -7.45 -26.27 8.32
C CYS A 135 -8.53 -27.24 8.84
N GLU A 136 -8.98 -27.10 10.08
CA GLU A 136 -9.92 -28.03 10.71
C GLU A 136 -11.29 -27.97 10.03
N SER A 137 -11.90 -26.78 9.97
CA SER A 137 -13.21 -26.60 9.33
C SER A 137 -13.22 -26.95 7.83
N LYS A 138 -12.11 -26.66 7.12
CA LYS A 138 -11.96 -27.03 5.71
C LYS A 138 -11.94 -28.55 5.52
N LYS A 139 -11.31 -29.27 6.45
CA LYS A 139 -11.29 -30.73 6.47
C LYS A 139 -12.68 -31.29 6.76
N ASP A 140 -13.38 -30.74 7.75
CA ASP A 140 -14.74 -31.17 8.13
C ASP A 140 -15.75 -31.03 6.97
N ILE A 141 -15.57 -30.06 6.08
CA ILE A 141 -16.40 -29.92 4.87
C ILE A 141 -16.04 -30.97 3.81
N ALA A 142 -14.79 -31.43 3.78
CA ALA A 142 -14.26 -32.30 2.74
C ALA A 142 -14.41 -33.81 3.05
N THR A 143 -14.65 -34.20 4.30
CA THR A 143 -14.75 -35.60 4.77
C THR A 143 -16.05 -35.87 5.48
#